data_AF-A0A953MXD6-F1
#
_entry.id   AF-A0A953MXD6-F1
#
_cell.length_a   1.000
_cell.length_b   1.000
_cell.length_c   1.000
_cell.angle_alpha   90.00
_cell.angle_beta   90.00
_cell.angle_gamma   90.00
#
_symmetry.space_group_name_H-M   'P 1'
#
loop_
_entity.id
_entity.type
_entity.pdbx_description
1 polymer ?
#
loop_
_entity_poly.entity_id
_entity_poly.type
_entity_poly.pdbx_seq_one_letter_code
_entity_poly.pdbx_strand_id
1 'polypeptide(L)'
;MRTESMIRLLIVAIGLLAFGRSQGQATVPGNSGGPGDFLGWDAGTPLKLDIRHKGNYPIDFYTSDLFRARINERVTYPSLNNFTNIPADGFTLITPSDHYFSFNPKGPFSRLHLAEGDGDNAQAFGYRLWQRNGVTFTGNSDQGYIGQKYNREHEEGDLTDMVIQQNDNPGDHRSVASRSSFQPM
;
A
#
# COMPACT_ATOMS: atom_id res chain seq x y z
N MET A 1 -50.87 -26.31 22.63
CA MET A 1 -50.89 -25.59 21.33
C MET A 1 -50.32 -24.16 21.39
N ARG A 2 -50.69 -23.28 22.34
CA ARG A 2 -50.14 -21.90 22.40
C ARG A 2 -48.67 -21.82 22.86
N THR A 3 -48.26 -22.67 23.80
CA THR A 3 -46.91 -22.65 24.41
C THR A 3 -45.80 -23.12 23.46
N GLU A 4 -46.05 -24.14 22.64
CA GLU A 4 -45.07 -24.64 21.66
C GLU A 4 -44.79 -23.61 20.55
N SER A 5 -45.81 -22.84 20.15
CA SER A 5 -45.66 -21.75 19.18
C SER A 5 -44.78 -20.62 19.74
N MET A 6 -44.93 -20.28 21.02
CA MET A 6 -44.12 -19.26 21.67
C MET A 6 -42.65 -19.68 21.83
N ILE A 7 -42.37 -20.94 22.16
CA ILE A 7 -41.00 -21.45 22.30
C ILE A 7 -40.27 -21.41 20.96
N ARG A 8 -40.93 -21.77 19.85
CA ARG A 8 -40.34 -21.71 18.51
C ARG A 8 -39.99 -20.28 18.10
N LEU A 9 -40.88 -19.33 18.38
CA LEU A 9 -40.63 -17.90 18.15
C LEU A 9 -39.44 -17.38 18.98
N LEU A 10 -39.33 -17.83 20.24
CA LEU A 10 -38.21 -17.46 21.10
C LEU A 10 -36.87 -17.99 20.58
N ILE A 11 -36.84 -19.24 20.11
CA ILE A 11 -35.63 -19.87 19.54
C ILE A 11 -35.20 -19.15 18.26
N VAL A 12 -36.15 -18.75 17.40
CA VAL A 12 -35.85 -17.97 16.19
C VAL A 12 -35.31 -16.58 16.53
N ALA A 13 -35.90 -15.91 17.53
CA ALA A 13 -35.43 -14.60 17.98
C ALA A 13 -34.01 -14.66 18.59
N ILE A 14 -33.73 -15.68 19.42
CA ILE A 14 -32.39 -15.91 19.98
C ILE A 14 -31.39 -16.26 18.86
N GLY A 15 -31.80 -17.07 17.88
CA GLY A 15 -30.99 -17.35 16.70
C GLY A 15 -30.62 -16.07 15.95
N LEU A 16 -31.61 -15.21 15.65
CA LEU A 16 -31.37 -13.94 14.97
C LEU A 16 -30.47 -12.98 15.77
N LEU A 17 -30.56 -12.96 17.09
CA LEU A 17 -29.68 -12.16 17.96
C LEU A 17 -28.26 -12.74 18.06
N ALA A 18 -28.09 -14.06 17.99
CA ALA A 18 -26.78 -14.71 18.05
C ALA A 18 -25.98 -14.62 16.73
N PHE A 19 -26.63 -14.30 15.60
CA PHE A 19 -25.98 -14.17 14.28
C PHE A 19 -25.63 -12.73 13.88
N GLY A 20 -25.72 -11.76 14.80
CA GLY A 20 -25.17 -10.42 14.60
C GLY A 20 -23.65 -10.45 14.47
N ARG A 21 -23.13 -10.81 13.30
CA ARG A 21 -21.69 -10.75 13.01
C ARG A 21 -21.27 -9.28 13.00
N SER A 22 -20.19 -9.00 13.71
CA SER A 22 -19.46 -7.72 13.70
C SER A 22 -19.01 -7.38 12.28
N GLN A 23 -19.85 -6.64 11.57
CA GLN A 23 -19.46 -5.90 10.37
C GLN A 23 -18.81 -4.60 10.85
N GLY A 24 -17.78 -4.12 10.15
CA GLY A 24 -16.99 -2.95 10.56
C GLY A 24 -17.91 -1.82 11.02
N GLN A 25 -17.78 -1.44 12.29
CA GLN A 25 -18.69 -0.49 12.90
C GLN A 25 -18.30 0.91 12.42
N ALA A 26 -18.98 1.38 11.39
CA ALA A 26 -19.32 2.80 11.36
C ALA A 26 -20.18 3.04 12.61
N THR A 27 -20.01 4.18 13.29
CA THR A 27 -20.85 4.56 14.45
C THR A 27 -22.35 4.64 14.13
N VAL A 28 -22.72 4.50 12.85
CA VAL A 28 -24.08 4.51 12.33
C VAL A 28 -24.39 3.27 11.47
N PRO A 29 -25.58 2.66 11.62
CA PRO A 29 -26.08 1.63 10.72
C PRO A 29 -26.13 2.13 9.26
N GLY A 30 -25.70 1.29 8.32
CA GLY A 30 -25.83 1.58 6.88
C GLY A 30 -24.85 2.62 6.33
N ASN A 31 -23.81 3.01 7.07
CA ASN A 31 -22.78 3.99 6.65
C ASN A 31 -23.34 5.41 6.38
N SER A 32 -24.48 5.77 6.98
CA SER A 32 -25.09 7.10 6.85
C SER A 32 -24.51 8.09 7.86
N GLY A 33 -23.25 8.50 7.67
CA GLY A 33 -22.48 9.32 8.62
C GLY A 33 -23.02 10.74 8.86
N GLY A 34 -22.77 11.26 10.07
CA GLY A 34 -23.02 12.62 10.53
C GLY A 34 -21.88 13.16 11.40
N PRO A 35 -22.01 14.40 11.93
CA PRO A 35 -20.98 15.00 12.77
C PRO A 35 -20.68 14.14 14.02
N GLY A 36 -19.40 13.77 14.20
CA GLY A 36 -18.95 12.95 15.34
C GLY A 36 -18.89 11.44 15.04
N ASP A 37 -19.32 11.02 13.85
CA ASP A 37 -19.24 9.63 13.44
C ASP A 37 -17.84 9.22 12.98
N PHE A 38 -17.46 7.96 13.26
CA PHE A 38 -16.18 7.41 12.85
C PHE A 38 -16.32 5.94 12.43
N LEU A 39 -15.35 5.49 11.62
CA LEU A 39 -15.16 4.09 11.29
C LEU A 39 -14.05 3.53 12.18
N GLY A 40 -14.39 2.61 13.09
CA GLY A 40 -13.42 2.01 13.99
C GLY A 40 -13.95 1.92 15.41
N TRP A 41 -13.14 2.36 16.36
CA TRP A 41 -13.36 2.16 17.78
C TRP A 41 -13.21 3.45 18.59
N ASP A 42 -13.98 3.56 19.65
CA ASP A 42 -13.84 4.64 20.62
C ASP A 42 -12.67 4.39 21.59
N ALA A 43 -12.38 5.39 22.42
CA ALA A 43 -11.34 5.28 23.45
C ALA A 43 -11.69 4.29 24.59
N GLY A 44 -12.92 3.76 24.63
CA GLY A 44 -13.39 2.88 25.70
C GLY A 44 -13.11 1.40 25.46
N THR A 45 -12.79 1.01 24.23
CA THR A 45 -12.50 -0.40 23.91
C THR A 45 -11.04 -0.79 24.20
N PRO A 46 -10.80 -1.91 24.90
CA PRO A 46 -9.45 -2.41 25.19
C PRO A 46 -8.86 -3.28 24.08
N LEU A 47 -9.58 -3.47 22.97
CA LEU A 47 -9.15 -4.36 21.88
C LEU A 47 -8.13 -3.64 20.96
N LYS A 48 -7.54 -4.33 19.95
CA LYS A 48 -6.68 -3.72 18.87
C LYS A 48 -7.37 -3.58 17.49
N LEU A 49 -7.46 -2.35 16.94
CA LEU A 49 -8.16 -2.08 15.68
C LEU A 49 -7.27 -2.51 14.52
N ASP A 50 -7.76 -3.47 13.74
CA ASP A 50 -7.03 -4.00 12.59
C ASP A 50 -7.77 -3.69 11.29
N ILE A 51 -7.16 -2.90 10.41
CA ILE A 51 -7.58 -2.76 9.01
C ILE A 51 -6.92 -3.91 8.23
N ARG A 52 -7.71 -4.88 7.76
CA ARG A 52 -7.19 -6.07 7.07
C ARG A 52 -8.15 -6.61 6.02
N HIS A 53 -7.57 -7.13 4.92
CA HIS A 53 -8.29 -7.94 3.94
C HIS A 53 -7.82 -9.40 4.02
N LYS A 54 -8.70 -10.34 4.42
CA LYS A 54 -8.30 -11.76 4.59
C LYS A 54 -8.11 -12.53 3.28
N GLY A 55 -8.69 -12.05 2.18
CA GLY A 55 -8.70 -12.77 0.88
C GLY A 55 -7.47 -12.63 -0.02
N ASN A 56 -6.33 -12.11 0.46
CA ASN A 56 -5.19 -11.71 -0.37
C ASN A 56 -5.54 -10.71 -1.48
N TYR A 57 -6.13 -9.59 -1.07
CA TYR A 57 -6.41 -8.45 -1.94
C TYR A 57 -5.73 -7.22 -1.34
N PRO A 58 -5.39 -6.23 -2.17
CA PRO A 58 -4.78 -4.99 -1.69
C PRO A 58 -5.76 -4.26 -0.76
N ILE A 59 -5.19 -3.38 0.07
CA ILE A 59 -5.97 -2.39 0.81
C ILE A 59 -5.84 -1.07 0.06
N ASP A 60 -6.93 -0.64 -0.56
CA ASP A 60 -6.99 0.60 -1.32
C ASP A 60 -7.69 1.69 -0.53
N PHE A 61 -7.17 2.90 -0.64
CA PHE A 61 -7.71 4.11 -0.05
C PHE A 61 -8.25 5.01 -1.16
N TYR A 62 -9.48 5.49 -0.96
CA TYR A 62 -10.18 6.36 -1.89
C TYR A 62 -10.64 7.63 -1.16
N THR A 63 -10.71 8.74 -1.89
CA THR A 63 -11.49 9.92 -1.48
C THR A 63 -12.49 10.21 -2.57
N SER A 64 -13.79 10.24 -2.24
CA SER A 64 -14.84 10.06 -3.25
C SER A 64 -14.65 8.72 -3.97
N ASP A 65 -14.83 8.69 -5.28
CA ASP A 65 -14.59 7.64 -6.24
C ASP A 65 -13.15 7.62 -6.81
N LEU A 66 -12.27 8.46 -6.27
CA LEU A 66 -10.89 8.60 -6.75
C LEU A 66 -9.90 7.83 -5.88
N PHE A 67 -9.06 7.02 -6.51
CA PHE A 67 -7.97 6.30 -5.87
C PHE A 67 -6.91 7.26 -5.30
N ARG A 68 -6.32 6.90 -4.15
CA ARG A 68 -5.30 7.73 -3.46
C ARG A 68 -4.08 6.95 -3.00
N ALA A 69 -4.29 5.73 -2.52
CA ALA A 69 -3.19 4.91 -2.05
C ALA A 69 -3.55 3.43 -2.07
N ARG A 70 -2.53 2.57 -2.14
CA ARG A 70 -2.66 1.12 -2.07
C ARG A 70 -1.58 0.57 -1.15
N ILE A 71 -1.94 -0.39 -0.31
CA ILE A 71 -0.99 -1.34 0.27
C ILE A 71 -1.18 -2.66 -0.49
N ASN A 72 -0.12 -3.13 -1.14
CA ASN A 72 -0.17 -4.39 -1.87
C ASN A 72 -0.53 -5.56 -0.96
N GLU A 73 -1.27 -6.49 -1.53
CA GLU A 73 -1.41 -7.86 -1.06
C GLU A 73 -0.09 -8.62 -1.07
N ARG A 74 -0.14 -9.93 -0.78
CA ARG A 74 0.98 -10.81 -1.08
C ARG A 74 1.10 -10.98 -2.60
N VAL A 75 2.13 -10.39 -3.18
CA VAL A 75 2.33 -10.29 -4.63
C VAL A 75 3.81 -10.33 -5.01
N THR A 76 4.09 -11.01 -6.11
CA THR A 76 5.40 -10.98 -6.78
C THR A 76 5.20 -10.48 -8.20
N TYR A 77 5.88 -9.40 -8.57
CA TYR A 77 5.83 -8.90 -9.93
C TYR A 77 6.61 -9.82 -10.87
N PRO A 78 6.02 -10.23 -12.01
CA PRO A 78 6.73 -11.03 -13.00
C PRO A 78 8.00 -10.31 -13.49
N SER A 79 7.88 -9.01 -13.72
CA SER A 79 8.99 -8.13 -14.07
C SER A 79 8.79 -6.70 -13.54
N LEU A 80 9.91 -6.02 -13.32
CA LEU A 80 10.02 -4.59 -13.12
C LEU A 80 11.31 -4.13 -13.79
N ASN A 81 11.20 -3.37 -14.87
CA ASN A 81 12.32 -3.14 -15.80
C ASN A 81 12.90 -4.51 -16.24
N ASN A 82 14.23 -4.67 -16.24
CA ASN A 82 14.92 -5.91 -16.61
C ASN A 82 15.01 -6.95 -15.48
N PHE A 83 14.44 -6.67 -14.29
CA PHE A 83 14.49 -7.59 -13.16
C PHE A 83 13.20 -8.42 -13.10
N THR A 84 13.34 -9.70 -12.78
CA THR A 84 12.21 -10.64 -12.69
C THR A 84 11.94 -11.06 -11.25
N ASN A 85 10.73 -11.56 -10.99
CA ASN A 85 10.32 -12.15 -9.71
C ASN A 85 10.58 -11.22 -8.51
N ILE A 86 10.01 -10.02 -8.56
CA ILE A 86 10.20 -9.00 -7.52
C ILE A 86 9.14 -9.18 -6.43
N PRO A 87 9.50 -9.58 -5.19
CA PRO A 87 8.56 -9.60 -4.08
C PRO A 87 8.18 -8.16 -3.73
N ALA A 88 6.89 -7.85 -3.81
CA ALA A 88 6.34 -6.52 -3.56
C ALA A 88 5.24 -6.55 -2.48
N ASP A 89 5.31 -7.55 -1.61
CA ASP A 89 4.42 -7.73 -0.47
C ASP A 89 4.42 -6.48 0.42
N GLY A 90 3.23 -5.89 0.64
CA GLY A 90 3.06 -4.74 1.52
C GLY A 90 3.72 -3.44 1.03
N PHE A 91 4.23 -3.40 -0.21
CA PHE A 91 4.67 -2.13 -0.79
C PHE A 91 3.48 -1.18 -0.90
N THR A 92 3.72 0.10 -0.64
CA THR A 92 2.68 1.12 -0.53
C THR A 92 2.83 2.14 -1.62
N LEU A 93 1.74 2.45 -2.33
CA LEU A 93 1.66 3.51 -3.33
C LEU A 93 0.84 4.68 -2.77
N ILE A 94 1.26 5.90 -3.04
CA ILE A 94 0.47 7.12 -2.90
C ILE A 94 0.52 7.87 -4.23
N THR A 95 -0.65 8.19 -4.79
CA THR A 95 -0.78 8.85 -6.10
C THR A 95 -2.14 9.53 -6.21
N PRO A 96 -2.27 10.63 -6.97
CA PRO A 96 -3.56 11.31 -7.13
C PRO A 96 -4.50 10.64 -8.16
N SER A 97 -4.08 9.57 -8.85
CA SER A 97 -4.86 8.92 -9.91
C SER A 97 -4.67 7.41 -9.97
N ASP A 98 -5.69 6.67 -10.39
CA ASP A 98 -5.61 5.24 -10.69
C ASP A 98 -4.90 4.95 -12.03
N HIS A 99 -4.66 5.98 -12.85
CA HIS A 99 -3.93 5.89 -14.10
C HIS A 99 -2.56 5.22 -13.94
N TYR A 100 -1.92 5.34 -12.77
CA TYR A 100 -0.68 4.63 -12.43
C TYR A 100 -0.77 3.11 -12.68
N PHE A 101 -1.95 2.49 -12.54
CA PHE A 101 -2.15 1.06 -12.78
C PHE A 101 -2.29 0.68 -14.26
N SER A 102 -2.17 1.65 -15.17
CA SER A 102 -2.07 1.41 -16.61
C SER A 102 -0.68 0.90 -17.02
N PHE A 103 0.32 1.04 -16.14
CA PHE A 103 1.70 0.65 -16.37
C PHE A 103 2.04 -0.69 -15.72
N ASN A 104 3.06 -1.36 -16.23
CA ASN A 104 3.58 -2.61 -15.66
C ASN A 104 4.90 -2.37 -14.91
N PRO A 105 5.08 -2.94 -13.70
CA PRO A 105 4.07 -3.66 -12.92
C PRO A 105 3.01 -2.71 -12.36
N LYS A 106 1.79 -3.24 -12.15
CA LYS A 106 0.63 -2.48 -11.65
C LYS A 106 0.71 -2.22 -10.15
N GLY A 107 1.80 -1.58 -9.70
CA GLY A 107 1.98 -1.26 -8.30
C GLY A 107 3.32 -0.63 -7.96
N PRO A 108 3.53 -0.33 -6.66
CA PRO A 108 4.69 0.39 -6.15
C PRO A 108 6.02 -0.35 -6.34
N PHE A 109 7.14 0.36 -6.52
CA PHE A 109 8.44 -0.26 -6.81
C PHE A 109 9.31 -0.52 -5.57
N SER A 110 8.98 0.13 -4.46
CA SER A 110 9.65 0.00 -3.18
C SER A 110 8.62 0.07 -2.05
N ARG A 111 9.05 -0.07 -0.79
CA ARG A 111 8.16 -0.01 0.38
C ARG A 111 7.22 1.19 0.37
N LEU A 112 7.68 2.35 -0.09
CA LEU A 112 6.84 3.51 -0.33
C LEU A 112 7.10 4.07 -1.72
N HIS A 113 6.06 4.22 -2.52
CA HIS A 113 6.13 4.84 -3.84
C HIS A 113 5.23 6.07 -3.86
N LEU A 114 5.82 7.23 -4.12
CA LEU A 114 5.09 8.46 -4.43
C LEU A 114 5.10 8.65 -5.95
N ALA A 115 3.93 8.61 -6.56
CA ALA A 115 3.82 8.72 -8.01
C ALA A 115 2.86 9.84 -8.41
N GLU A 116 3.23 10.62 -9.41
CA GLU A 116 2.32 11.56 -10.05
C GLU A 116 1.12 10.85 -10.71
N GLY A 117 0.05 11.58 -10.98
CA GLY A 117 -1.20 10.99 -11.52
C GLY A 117 -1.24 10.82 -13.03
N ASP A 118 -0.56 11.69 -13.75
CA ASP A 118 -0.72 11.87 -15.19
C ASP A 118 0.56 11.55 -15.97
N GLY A 119 0.40 11.15 -17.24
CA GLY A 119 1.51 10.88 -18.15
C GLY A 119 2.29 9.60 -17.81
N ASP A 120 3.56 9.55 -18.22
CA ASP A 120 4.48 8.45 -17.90
C ASP A 120 4.98 8.60 -16.46
N ASN A 121 4.12 8.17 -15.54
CA ASN A 121 4.23 8.39 -14.09
C ASN A 121 4.70 7.16 -13.31
N ALA A 122 4.98 6.03 -13.97
CA ALA A 122 5.50 4.82 -13.34
C ALA A 122 6.93 4.51 -13.81
N GLN A 123 7.69 5.49 -14.31
CA GLN A 123 8.99 5.26 -14.94
C GLN A 123 9.87 4.26 -14.16
N ALA A 124 10.17 3.12 -14.78
CA ALA A 124 10.95 2.04 -14.16
C ALA A 124 12.43 2.06 -14.54
N PHE A 125 12.85 2.90 -15.50
CA PHE A 125 14.26 3.08 -15.82
C PHE A 125 15.01 3.62 -14.60
N GLY A 126 16.20 3.06 -14.33
CA GLY A 126 16.99 3.42 -13.15
C GLY A 126 16.69 2.56 -11.92
N TYR A 127 15.59 1.80 -11.93
CA TYR A 127 15.29 0.83 -10.88
C TYR A 127 16.44 -0.17 -10.70
N ARG A 128 16.70 -0.60 -9.47
CA ARG A 128 17.65 -1.66 -9.11
C ARG A 128 17.04 -2.60 -8.07
N LEU A 129 17.44 -3.87 -8.11
CA LEU A 129 16.89 -4.91 -7.23
C LEU A 129 16.99 -4.60 -5.73
N TRP A 130 18.00 -3.83 -5.33
CA TRP A 130 18.25 -3.42 -3.95
C TRP A 130 17.37 -2.24 -3.47
N GLN A 131 16.64 -1.56 -4.37
CA GLN A 131 15.81 -0.39 -4.04
C GLN A 131 14.48 -0.75 -3.36
N ARG A 132 14.32 -1.97 -2.84
CA ARG A 132 13.07 -2.42 -2.21
C ARG A 132 12.78 -1.69 -0.89
N ASN A 133 13.81 -1.42 -0.08
CA ASN A 133 13.67 -0.81 1.24
C ASN A 133 13.94 0.70 1.19
N GLY A 134 12.97 1.48 0.70
CA GLY A 134 13.09 2.94 0.63
C GLY A 134 11.84 3.60 0.08
N VAL A 135 12.04 4.83 -0.40
CA VAL A 135 11.03 5.65 -1.06
C VAL A 135 11.41 5.85 -2.52
N THR A 136 10.53 5.43 -3.42
CA THR A 136 10.62 5.73 -4.85
C THR A 136 9.74 6.93 -5.18
N PHE A 137 10.21 7.78 -6.08
CA PHE A 137 9.45 8.87 -6.67
C PHE A 137 9.37 8.64 -8.16
N THR A 138 8.19 8.80 -8.76
CA THR A 138 8.02 8.79 -10.21
C THR A 138 7.07 9.87 -10.68
N GLY A 139 7.34 10.39 -11.86
CA GLY A 139 6.60 11.50 -12.45
C GLY A 139 7.49 12.17 -13.50
N ASN A 140 6.88 12.85 -14.47
CA ASN A 140 7.61 13.53 -15.54
C ASN A 140 8.60 12.62 -16.32
N SER A 141 8.27 11.34 -16.51
CA SER A 141 9.16 10.35 -17.15
C SER A 141 10.49 10.08 -16.41
N ASP A 142 10.62 10.49 -15.15
CA ASP A 142 11.82 10.31 -14.33
C ASP A 142 11.56 9.41 -13.12
N GLN A 143 12.65 8.89 -12.56
CA GLN A 143 12.64 8.04 -11.37
C GLN A 143 13.62 8.54 -10.32
N GLY A 144 13.15 8.70 -9.09
CA GLY A 144 13.97 9.02 -7.92
C GLY A 144 13.91 7.92 -6.87
N TYR A 145 14.96 7.80 -6.07
CA TYR A 145 15.02 6.88 -4.94
C TYR A 145 15.81 7.47 -3.77
N ILE A 146 15.27 7.32 -2.56
CA ILE A 146 16.01 7.47 -1.32
C ILE A 146 15.79 6.25 -0.43
N GLY A 147 16.86 5.67 0.09
CA GLY A 147 16.74 4.56 1.01
C GLY A 147 18.00 3.74 1.14
N GLN A 148 17.84 2.57 1.75
CA GLN A 148 18.94 1.67 2.00
C GLN A 148 19.24 0.85 0.75
N LYS A 149 20.51 0.85 0.32
CA LYS A 149 21.01 -0.17 -0.59
C LYS A 149 21.17 -1.48 0.18
N TYR A 150 20.13 -2.30 0.14
CA TYR A 150 20.14 -3.58 0.82
C TYR A 150 20.93 -4.61 0.00
N ASN A 151 22.20 -4.82 0.36
CA ASN A 151 23.08 -5.82 -0.27
C ASN A 151 22.89 -7.18 0.41
N ARG A 152 21.86 -7.95 0.01
CA ARG A 152 21.71 -9.34 0.50
C ARG A 152 22.71 -10.33 -0.14
N GLU A 153 23.50 -9.87 -1.10
CA GLU A 153 24.32 -10.73 -1.97
C GLU A 153 25.74 -10.98 -1.42
N HIS A 154 26.15 -10.30 -0.35
CA HIS A 154 27.40 -10.62 0.34
C HIS A 154 27.09 -11.34 1.65
N GLU A 155 27.68 -12.52 1.83
CA GLU A 155 27.60 -13.34 3.05
C GLU A 155 28.24 -12.66 4.29
N GLU A 156 28.76 -11.45 4.12
CA GLU A 156 29.41 -10.65 5.15
C GLU A 156 28.64 -9.35 5.43
N GLY A 157 28.04 -9.28 6.61
CA GLY A 157 27.99 -8.06 7.43
C GLY A 157 26.93 -7.01 7.11
N ASP A 158 26.63 -6.22 8.14
CA ASP A 158 25.70 -5.09 8.20
C ASP A 158 26.11 -3.89 7.33
N LEU A 159 26.49 -4.13 6.07
CA LEU A 159 26.84 -3.08 5.10
C LEU A 159 25.57 -2.39 4.62
N THR A 160 25.22 -1.30 5.30
CA THR A 160 24.06 -0.45 5.01
C THR A 160 24.55 0.85 4.39
N ASP A 161 24.44 0.97 3.06
CA ASP A 161 24.61 2.27 2.41
C ASP A 161 23.26 3.00 2.36
N MET A 162 23.25 4.28 2.71
CA MET A 162 22.17 5.17 2.29
C MET A 162 22.44 5.63 0.86
N VAL A 163 21.43 5.55 0.01
CA VAL A 163 21.48 6.01 -1.37
C VAL A 163 20.40 7.05 -1.59
N ILE A 164 20.82 8.16 -2.19
CA ILE A 164 19.95 9.12 -2.85
C ILE A 164 20.31 9.07 -4.33
N GLN A 165 19.32 8.83 -5.18
CA GLN A 165 19.47 8.69 -6.62
C GLN A 165 18.32 9.41 -7.31
N GLN A 166 18.65 10.16 -8.35
CA GLN A 166 17.70 10.57 -9.37
C GLN A 166 18.21 10.02 -10.70
N ASN A 167 17.31 9.40 -11.45
CA ASN A 167 17.54 9.01 -12.82
C ASN A 167 16.90 10.07 -13.69
N ASP A 168 17.74 10.79 -14.43
CA ASP A 168 17.39 11.85 -15.36
C ASP A 168 17.95 11.44 -16.73
N ASN A 169 17.24 11.76 -17.81
CA ASN A 169 17.83 11.77 -19.13
C ASN A 169 18.35 13.19 -19.39
N PRO A 170 19.68 13.44 -19.49
CA PRO A 170 20.22 14.79 -19.70
C PRO A 170 19.64 15.44 -20.97
N GLY A 171 18.53 16.13 -20.81
CA GLY A 171 17.97 17.03 -21.80
C GLY A 171 18.75 18.32 -21.72
N ASP A 172 19.80 18.40 -22.54
CA ASP A 172 20.59 19.59 -22.89
C ASP A 172 21.03 20.49 -21.71
N HIS A 173 22.30 20.32 -21.35
CA HIS A 173 23.12 21.13 -20.43
C HIS A 173 22.94 20.88 -18.92
N ARG A 174 23.83 20.00 -18.42
CA ARG A 174 24.26 19.82 -17.01
C ARG A 174 23.38 18.94 -16.12
N SER A 175 23.29 17.64 -16.42
CA SER A 175 22.89 16.68 -15.38
C SER A 175 24.11 16.27 -14.54
N VAL A 176 24.00 16.49 -13.23
CA VAL A 176 24.90 15.88 -12.24
C VAL A 176 24.14 14.71 -11.65
N ALA A 177 24.44 13.49 -12.08
CA ALA A 177 24.08 12.30 -11.34
C ALA A 177 24.93 12.25 -10.06
N SER A 178 24.51 12.96 -9.00
CA SER A 178 25.19 12.92 -7.71
C SER A 178 24.74 11.67 -6.94
N ARG A 179 25.54 10.61 -7.03
CA ARG A 179 25.43 9.46 -6.12
C ARG A 179 26.32 9.72 -4.92
N SER A 180 25.77 10.27 -3.85
CA SER A 180 26.46 10.34 -2.56
C SER A 180 26.10 9.12 -1.72
N SER A 181 27.00 8.16 -1.61
CA SER A 181 26.95 7.14 -0.56
C SER A 181 27.75 7.65 0.63
N PHE A 182 27.08 7.98 1.73
CA PHE A 182 27.76 8.32 2.97
C PHE A 182 28.12 7.03 3.68
N GLN A 183 29.41 6.68 3.72
CA GLN A 183 29.89 5.58 4.56
C GLN A 183 30.35 6.18 5.89
N PRO A 184 29.69 5.88 7.02
CA PRO A 184 30.23 6.24 8.32
C PRO A 184 31.54 5.47 8.54
N MET A 185 32.58 6.17 9.01
CA MET A 185 33.89 5.60 9.39
C MET A 185 33.77 4.63 10.57
#